data_AF-A0A1A6ARG4-F1
#
_entry.id   AF-A0A1A6ARG4-F1
#
_cell.length_a   1.000
_cell.length_b   1.000
_cell.length_c   1.000
_cell.angle_alpha   90.00
_cell.angle_beta   90.00
_cell.angle_gamma   90.00
#
_symmetry.space_group_name_H-M   'P 1'
#
loop_
_entity.id
_entity.type
_entity.pdbx_description
1 polymer ?
#
loop_
_entity_poly.entity_id
_entity_poly.type
_entity_poly.pdbx_seq_one_letter_code
_entity_poly.pdbx_strand_id
1 'polypeptide(L)'
;MINSGRYINYIIEKLNIIRYELISKNKLNLTDDNIILENFIGNILNLTYSYSLINLNCKEKNFPGIDLGDESIGLGIQVTSDKSGKKVQKTLDKCIENKTYKKYNKLKIFILSEKQKAYSMSYNNELLEFNVTKDIFDFDDLYRDVLYVSTDVRRKICEYIDSEIINVMESLDADFYDQYDFKRLVKDIKKEEWVYSEKEKSYMIIINHFFGYIPFHVDVLEDNSIVIVGEKRYKDKVEIFANVAFDCKVLIS
;
A
#
# COMPACT_ATOMS: atom_id res chain seq x y z
N MET A 1 -1.20 -16.99 -18.84
CA MET A 1 -1.82 -16.70 -17.52
C MET A 1 -3.22 -16.15 -17.74
N ILE A 2 -4.21 -16.57 -16.94
CA ILE A 2 -5.60 -16.06 -17.01
C ILE A 2 -5.64 -14.65 -16.38
N ASN A 3 -6.34 -13.70 -16.99
CA ASN A 3 -6.39 -12.30 -16.55
C ASN A 3 -6.81 -12.09 -15.09
N SER A 4 -7.68 -12.96 -14.54
CA SER A 4 -8.09 -12.89 -13.14
C SER A 4 -6.91 -13.04 -12.17
N GLY A 5 -5.97 -13.94 -12.45
CA GLY A 5 -4.76 -14.12 -11.64
C GLY A 5 -3.79 -12.93 -11.74
N ARG A 6 -3.77 -12.23 -12.87
CA ARG A 6 -2.94 -11.03 -13.05
C ARG A 6 -3.40 -9.87 -12.18
N TYR A 7 -4.72 -9.61 -12.13
CA TYR A 7 -5.26 -8.52 -11.30
C TYR A 7 -5.06 -8.77 -9.81
N ILE A 8 -5.29 -9.99 -9.34
CA ILE A 8 -5.09 -10.35 -7.93
C ILE A 8 -3.64 -10.14 -7.51
N ASN A 9 -2.69 -10.68 -8.28
CA ASN A 9 -1.27 -10.54 -7.97
C ASN A 9 -0.86 -9.07 -7.95
N TYR A 10 -1.36 -8.28 -8.90
CA TYR A 10 -1.13 -6.84 -8.95
C TYR A 10 -1.66 -6.12 -7.71
N ILE A 11 -2.92 -6.37 -7.33
CA ILE A 11 -3.54 -5.76 -6.15
C ILE A 11 -2.75 -6.10 -4.88
N ILE A 12 -2.41 -7.38 -4.68
CA ILE A 12 -1.65 -7.82 -3.50
C ILE A 12 -0.27 -7.16 -3.48
N GLU A 13 0.44 -7.15 -4.62
CA GLU A 13 1.75 -6.49 -4.74
C GLU A 13 1.65 -5.01 -4.34
N LYS A 14 0.73 -4.26 -4.95
CA LYS A 14 0.59 -2.82 -4.73
C LYS A 14 0.09 -2.47 -3.33
N LEU A 15 -0.88 -3.20 -2.79
CA LEU A 15 -1.33 -2.98 -1.42
C LEU A 15 -0.24 -3.28 -0.40
N ASN A 16 0.66 -4.23 -0.66
CA ASN A 16 1.80 -4.48 0.23
C ASN A 16 2.81 -3.32 0.25
N ILE A 17 3.05 -2.64 -0.89
CA ILE A 17 3.89 -1.43 -0.96
C ILE A 17 3.30 -0.34 -0.08
N ILE A 18 2.04 0.00 -0.39
CA ILE A 18 1.26 1.04 0.28
C ILE A 18 1.20 0.76 1.78
N ARG A 19 0.92 -0.49 2.17
CA ARG A 19 0.94 -0.95 3.56
C ARG A 19 2.30 -0.71 4.21
N TYR A 20 3.40 -1.12 3.57
CA TYR A 20 4.74 -0.95 4.13
C TYR A 20 5.09 0.52 4.35
N GLU A 21 4.80 1.37 3.38
CA GLU A 21 5.08 2.80 3.45
C GLU A 21 4.24 3.52 4.47
N LEU A 22 2.93 3.26 4.48
CA LEU A 22 2.01 3.93 5.41
C LEU A 22 2.24 3.49 6.84
N ILE A 23 2.61 2.23 7.08
CA ILE A 23 3.07 1.77 8.41
C ILE A 23 4.40 2.45 8.79
N SER A 24 5.31 2.64 7.84
CA SER A 24 6.61 3.27 8.09
C SER A 24 6.48 4.77 8.39
N LYS A 25 5.63 5.49 7.65
CA LYS A 25 5.31 6.91 7.85
C LYS A 25 4.46 7.13 9.11
N ASN A 26 3.55 6.22 9.47
CA ASN A 26 2.80 6.30 10.72
C ASN A 26 3.68 6.29 11.99
N LYS A 27 4.88 5.69 11.92
CA LYS A 27 5.85 5.77 13.03
C LYS A 27 6.36 7.21 13.28
N LEU A 28 6.14 8.14 12.34
CA LEU A 28 6.54 9.54 12.42
C LEU A 28 5.41 10.48 12.92
N ASN A 29 4.24 9.95 13.30
CA ASN A 29 3.11 10.71 13.87
C ASN A 29 2.60 11.91 13.03
N LEU A 30 2.63 11.81 11.69
CA LEU A 30 2.01 12.82 10.84
C LEU A 30 0.49 12.56 10.77
N THR A 31 -0.31 13.52 11.24
CA THR A 31 -1.78 13.38 11.35
C THR A 31 -2.48 13.35 10.00
N ASP A 32 -1.95 14.03 8.99
CA ASP A 32 -2.57 14.11 7.66
C ASP A 32 -2.44 12.77 6.91
N ASP A 33 -1.36 12.03 7.12
CA ASP A 33 -1.12 10.70 6.52
C ASP A 33 -2.17 9.67 6.97
N ASN A 34 -2.70 9.80 8.19
CA ASN A 34 -3.74 8.90 8.70
C ASN A 34 -5.09 9.13 8.02
N ILE A 35 -5.47 10.38 7.76
CA ILE A 35 -6.72 10.70 7.06
C ILE A 35 -6.63 10.20 5.60
N ILE A 36 -5.47 10.39 4.95
CA ILE A 36 -5.21 9.87 3.61
C ILE A 36 -5.31 8.33 3.61
N LEU A 37 -4.70 7.66 4.58
CA LEU A 37 -4.76 6.21 4.72
C LEU A 37 -6.19 5.69 4.93
N GLU A 38 -6.96 6.34 5.81
CA GLU A 38 -8.36 6.00 6.06
C GLU A 38 -9.19 6.14 4.78
N ASN A 39 -9.03 7.23 4.02
CA ASN A 39 -9.70 7.41 2.74
C ASN A 39 -9.32 6.32 1.74
N PHE A 40 -8.02 6.03 1.63
CA PHE A 40 -7.48 5.00 0.75
C PHE A 40 -8.10 3.63 1.06
N ILE A 41 -8.03 3.21 2.33
CA ILE A 41 -8.62 1.95 2.79
C ILE A 41 -10.13 1.95 2.58
N GLY A 42 -10.82 3.04 2.92
CA GLY A 42 -12.27 3.16 2.77
C GLY A 42 -12.74 2.91 1.34
N ASN A 43 -12.04 3.44 0.34
CA ASN A 43 -12.38 3.21 -1.07
C ASN A 43 -12.12 1.76 -1.51
N ILE A 44 -11.04 1.13 -1.05
CA ILE A 44 -10.79 -0.30 -1.31
C ILE A 44 -11.90 -1.17 -0.69
N LEU A 45 -12.32 -0.86 0.54
CA LEU A 45 -13.41 -1.56 1.23
C LEU A 45 -14.76 -1.34 0.52
N ASN A 46 -15.04 -0.12 0.07
CA ASN A 46 -16.23 0.20 -0.73
C ASN A 46 -16.30 -0.65 -2.00
N LEU A 47 -15.19 -0.74 -2.75
CA LEU A 47 -15.11 -1.55 -3.97
C LEU A 47 -15.26 -3.04 -3.67
N THR A 48 -14.62 -3.54 -2.61
CA THR A 48 -14.59 -4.98 -2.29
C THR A 48 -15.93 -5.48 -1.76
N TYR A 49 -16.56 -4.72 -0.87
CA TYR A 49 -17.76 -5.16 -0.14
C TYR A 49 -19.04 -4.44 -0.57
N SER A 50 -18.96 -3.55 -1.56
CA SER A 50 -20.08 -2.70 -2.01
C SER A 50 -20.66 -1.82 -0.88
N TYR A 51 -19.80 -1.31 -0.01
CA TYR A 51 -20.16 -0.33 1.01
C TYR A 51 -20.18 1.10 0.44
N SER A 52 -20.71 2.03 1.23
CA SER A 52 -20.71 3.48 1.00
C SER A 52 -20.05 4.23 2.16
N LEU A 53 -18.85 3.77 2.56
CA LEU A 53 -18.05 4.35 3.64
C LEU A 53 -17.58 5.75 3.27
N ILE A 54 -17.70 6.68 4.21
CA ILE A 54 -17.07 8.00 4.18
C ILE A 54 -16.18 8.17 5.42
N ASN A 55 -15.10 8.94 5.29
CA ASN A 55 -14.26 9.28 6.44
C ASN A 55 -14.98 10.27 7.36
N LEU A 56 -15.18 9.88 8.61
CA LEU A 56 -15.95 10.63 9.59
C LEU A 56 -15.20 11.84 10.15
N ASN A 57 -13.90 11.96 9.90
CA ASN A 57 -13.15 13.20 10.14
C ASN A 57 -13.72 14.39 9.35
N CYS A 58 -14.45 14.17 8.24
CA CYS A 58 -15.14 15.25 7.52
C CYS A 58 -16.36 15.80 8.29
N LYS A 59 -16.93 15.03 9.23
CA LYS A 59 -18.07 15.43 10.07
C LYS A 59 -17.59 16.01 11.40
N GLU A 60 -16.67 15.32 12.05
CA GLU A 60 -16.11 15.70 13.34
C GLU A 60 -14.66 15.23 13.40
N LYS A 61 -13.73 16.16 13.63
CA LYS A 61 -12.30 15.82 13.76
C LYS A 61 -12.11 14.84 14.91
N ASN A 62 -11.42 13.72 14.66
CA ASN A 62 -11.24 12.62 15.60
C ASN A 62 -12.56 11.99 16.07
N PHE A 63 -13.47 11.68 15.12
CA PHE A 63 -14.77 11.08 15.42
C PHE A 63 -14.64 9.89 16.41
N PRO A 64 -15.50 9.80 17.45
CA PRO A 64 -15.27 8.84 18.54
C PRO A 64 -15.32 7.37 18.12
N GLY A 65 -14.14 6.72 18.11
CA GLY A 65 -14.03 5.26 18.03
C GLY A 65 -14.31 4.64 16.67
N ILE A 66 -14.65 5.42 15.65
CA ILE A 66 -14.80 4.96 14.27
C ILE A 66 -14.22 6.02 13.35
N ASP A 67 -13.52 5.58 12.32
CA ASP A 67 -12.87 6.49 11.37
C ASP A 67 -13.67 6.55 10.07
N LEU A 68 -14.27 5.43 9.67
CA LEU A 68 -15.11 5.30 8.48
C LEU A 68 -16.54 4.92 8.87
N GLY A 69 -17.53 5.42 8.13
CA GLY A 69 -18.92 5.09 8.39
C GLY A 69 -19.79 5.06 7.14
N ASP A 70 -20.68 4.07 7.08
CA ASP A 70 -21.77 3.94 6.12
C ASP A 70 -23.09 3.98 6.89
N GLU A 71 -23.75 5.14 6.88
CA GLU A 71 -25.01 5.34 7.60
C GLU A 71 -26.16 4.53 6.98
N SER A 72 -26.08 4.14 5.70
CA SER A 72 -27.18 3.44 5.00
C SER A 72 -27.41 2.03 5.53
N ILE A 73 -26.35 1.38 6.01
CA ILE A 73 -26.38 0.02 6.58
C ILE A 73 -26.02 -0.01 8.07
N GLY A 74 -25.78 1.16 8.67
CA GLY A 74 -25.40 1.33 10.07
C GLY A 74 -24.01 0.78 10.40
N LEU A 75 -23.06 0.81 9.46
CA LEU A 75 -21.72 0.25 9.64
C LEU A 75 -20.69 1.33 9.99
N GLY A 76 -20.00 1.16 11.10
CA GLY A 76 -18.79 1.89 11.44
C GLY A 76 -17.55 1.00 11.33
N ILE A 77 -16.43 1.56 10.87
CA ILE A 77 -15.14 0.87 10.82
C ILE A 77 -14.08 1.72 11.50
N GLN A 78 -13.38 1.13 12.47
CA GLN A 78 -12.12 1.66 12.99
C GLN A 78 -10.97 1.08 12.18
N VAL A 79 -10.12 1.95 11.63
CA VAL A 79 -8.83 1.63 11.03
C VAL A 79 -7.74 1.83 12.10
N THR A 80 -6.87 0.86 12.32
CA THR A 80 -5.83 0.98 13.37
C THR A 80 -4.62 0.08 13.09
N SER A 81 -3.43 0.54 13.47
CA SER A 81 -2.22 -0.29 13.47
C SER A 81 -2.07 -1.11 14.76
N ASP A 82 -2.68 -0.67 15.86
CA ASP A 82 -2.70 -1.36 17.15
C ASP A 82 -3.68 -2.54 17.12
N LYS A 83 -3.11 -3.75 17.12
CA LYS A 83 -3.82 -5.02 17.07
C LYS A 83 -4.26 -5.56 18.42
N SER A 84 -3.99 -4.86 19.52
CA SER A 84 -4.23 -5.38 20.87
C SER A 84 -5.72 -5.51 21.19
N GLY A 85 -6.09 -6.51 22.00
CA GLY A 85 -7.45 -6.65 22.50
C GLY A 85 -7.87 -5.44 23.36
N LYS A 86 -6.91 -4.78 24.02
CA LYS A 86 -7.14 -3.53 24.77
C LYS A 86 -7.60 -2.40 23.85
N LYS A 87 -7.01 -2.26 22.66
CA LYS A 87 -7.45 -1.28 21.65
C LYS A 87 -8.85 -1.59 21.16
N VAL A 88 -9.13 -2.85 20.85
CA VAL A 88 -10.48 -3.33 20.44
C VAL A 88 -11.53 -2.96 21.51
N GLN A 89 -11.28 -3.33 22.77
CA GLN A 89 -12.21 -3.01 23.87
C GLN A 89 -12.40 -1.50 24.02
N LYS A 90 -11.31 -0.72 23.99
CA LYS A 90 -11.37 0.74 24.08
C LYS A 90 -12.21 1.37 22.95
N THR A 91 -12.13 0.80 21.74
CA THR A 91 -12.94 1.23 20.60
C THR A 91 -14.43 0.95 20.84
N LEU A 92 -14.76 -0.26 21.32
CA LEU A 92 -16.14 -0.64 21.67
C LEU A 92 -16.71 0.28 22.75
N ASP A 93 -15.96 0.52 23.82
CA ASP A 93 -16.37 1.39 24.94
C ASP A 93 -16.64 2.80 24.45
N LYS A 94 -15.74 3.36 23.63
CA LYS A 94 -15.93 4.69 23.02
C LYS A 94 -17.21 4.78 22.21
N CYS A 95 -17.55 3.74 21.44
CA CYS A 95 -18.77 3.74 20.63
C CYS A 95 -20.03 3.78 21.51
N ILE A 96 -20.02 3.04 22.63
CA ILE A 96 -21.13 3.01 23.58
C ILE A 96 -21.24 4.33 24.35
N GLU A 97 -20.14 4.82 24.92
CA GLU A 97 -20.09 6.05 25.72
C GLU A 97 -20.56 7.28 24.92
N ASN A 98 -20.12 7.38 23.66
CA ASN A 98 -20.45 8.50 22.77
C ASN A 98 -21.73 8.28 21.96
N LYS A 99 -22.42 7.15 22.17
CA LYS A 99 -23.68 6.79 21.50
C LYS A 99 -23.58 6.78 19.97
N THR A 100 -22.41 6.47 19.43
CA THR A 100 -22.20 6.38 17.97
C THR A 100 -23.02 5.24 17.36
N TYR A 101 -23.32 4.20 18.16
CA TYR A 101 -24.21 3.09 17.81
C TYR A 101 -25.60 3.52 17.33
N LYS A 102 -26.07 4.73 17.68
CA LYS A 102 -27.35 5.25 17.18
C LYS A 102 -27.37 5.43 15.66
N LYS A 103 -26.21 5.67 15.06
CA LYS A 103 -26.01 5.77 13.61
C LYS A 103 -25.29 4.55 13.04
N TYR A 104 -24.37 4.00 13.81
CA TYR A 104 -23.47 2.93 13.39
C TYR A 104 -23.56 1.75 14.36
N ASN A 105 -24.68 1.04 14.32
CA ASN A 105 -24.98 -0.06 15.23
C ASN A 105 -24.22 -1.36 14.90
N LYS A 106 -23.41 -1.39 13.82
CA LYS A 106 -22.47 -2.45 13.50
C LYS A 106 -21.06 -1.90 13.51
N LEU A 107 -20.13 -2.61 14.13
CA LEU A 107 -18.73 -2.23 14.14
C LEU A 107 -17.87 -3.27 13.41
N LYS A 108 -16.87 -2.80 12.67
CA LYS A 108 -15.72 -3.60 12.27
C LYS A 108 -14.43 -2.89 12.64
N ILE A 109 -13.35 -3.64 12.74
CA ILE A 109 -12.00 -3.14 13.03
C ILE A 109 -11.07 -3.67 11.95
N PHE A 110 -10.51 -2.75 11.17
CA PHE A 110 -9.48 -3.03 10.17
C PHE A 110 -8.09 -2.81 10.77
N ILE A 111 -7.32 -3.89 10.88
CA ILE A 111 -5.95 -3.84 11.38
C ILE A 111 -4.99 -3.63 10.21
N LEU A 112 -4.26 -2.52 10.21
CA LEU A 112 -3.24 -2.20 9.19
C LEU A 112 -2.02 -3.13 9.29
N SER A 113 -1.68 -3.52 10.52
CA SER A 113 -0.67 -4.54 10.80
C SER A 113 -1.27 -5.95 10.68
N GLU A 114 -0.49 -6.99 10.96
CA GLU A 114 -1.03 -8.36 11.03
C GLU A 114 -1.89 -8.51 12.29
N LYS A 115 -3.17 -8.88 12.17
CA LYS A 115 -4.07 -9.06 13.32
C LYS A 115 -3.62 -10.21 14.24
N GLN A 116 -4.20 -10.29 15.43
CA GLN A 116 -3.91 -11.44 16.30
C GLN A 116 -4.60 -12.71 15.79
N LYS A 117 -3.95 -13.86 15.98
CA LYS A 117 -4.54 -15.18 15.67
C LYS A 117 -5.82 -15.43 16.47
N ALA A 118 -5.84 -14.95 17.71
CA ALA A 118 -7.00 -15.01 18.59
C ALA A 118 -7.01 -13.77 19.50
N TYR A 119 -8.20 -13.35 19.88
CA TYR A 119 -8.42 -12.27 20.84
C TYR A 119 -9.08 -12.87 22.08
N SER A 120 -8.39 -12.81 23.22
CA SER A 120 -8.88 -13.32 24.50
C SER A 120 -9.92 -12.40 25.13
N MET A 121 -11.02 -12.17 24.41
CA MET A 121 -12.15 -11.38 24.86
C MET A 121 -13.45 -11.93 24.26
N SER A 122 -14.55 -11.71 24.98
CA SER A 122 -15.90 -11.87 24.44
C SER A 122 -16.59 -10.52 24.46
N TYR A 123 -17.51 -10.32 23.52
CA TYR A 123 -18.32 -9.12 23.47
C TYR A 123 -19.77 -9.52 23.29
N ASN A 124 -20.64 -8.96 24.11
CA ASN A 124 -22.08 -9.09 23.99
C ASN A 124 -22.72 -7.78 24.46
N ASN A 125 -23.40 -7.09 23.55
CA ASN A 125 -24.11 -5.86 23.84
C ASN A 125 -25.27 -5.73 22.84
N GLU A 126 -26.45 -5.38 23.32
CA GLU A 126 -27.65 -5.24 22.48
C GLU A 126 -27.62 -3.98 21.60
N LEU A 127 -26.81 -2.97 21.98
CA LEU A 127 -26.75 -1.68 21.29
C LEU A 127 -25.83 -1.69 20.07
N LEU A 128 -24.79 -2.53 20.09
CA LEU A 128 -23.74 -2.55 19.08
C LEU A 128 -23.43 -3.99 18.68
N GLU A 129 -23.62 -4.32 17.41
CA GLU A 129 -23.29 -5.60 16.82
C GLU A 129 -21.80 -5.68 16.53
N PHE A 130 -21.11 -6.63 17.18
CA PHE A 130 -19.70 -6.90 16.95
C PHE A 130 -19.35 -8.35 17.28
N ASN A 131 -18.75 -9.05 16.32
CA ASN A 131 -18.22 -10.39 16.49
C ASN A 131 -16.69 -10.36 16.47
N VAL A 132 -16.08 -10.61 17.64
CA VAL A 132 -14.62 -10.59 17.86
C VAL A 132 -13.84 -11.42 16.82
N THR A 133 -14.42 -12.51 16.30
CA THR A 133 -13.73 -13.39 15.35
C THR A 133 -13.92 -13.01 13.89
N LYS A 134 -15.02 -12.33 13.54
CA LYS A 134 -15.39 -12.02 12.14
C LYS A 134 -15.22 -10.55 11.77
N ASP A 135 -15.35 -9.67 12.74
CA ASP A 135 -15.36 -8.22 12.53
C ASP A 135 -14.01 -7.57 12.83
N ILE A 136 -13.01 -8.35 13.23
CA ILE A 136 -11.61 -7.94 13.24
C ILE A 136 -10.90 -8.59 12.07
N PHE A 137 -10.46 -7.78 11.13
CA PHE A 137 -9.89 -8.24 9.87
C PHE A 137 -8.70 -7.38 9.45
N ASP A 138 -7.82 -7.92 8.63
CA ASP A 138 -6.63 -7.23 8.12
C ASP A 138 -6.49 -7.39 6.60
N PHE A 139 -5.32 -7.02 6.08
CA PHE A 139 -5.01 -7.16 4.67
C PHE A 139 -5.08 -8.61 4.17
N ASP A 140 -4.77 -9.62 4.97
CA ASP A 140 -4.82 -11.01 4.52
C ASP A 140 -6.28 -11.47 4.35
N ASP A 141 -7.20 -11.00 5.20
CA ASP A 141 -8.64 -11.18 5.00
C ASP A 141 -9.11 -10.45 3.75
N LEU A 142 -8.72 -9.18 3.59
CA LEU A 142 -9.07 -8.39 2.41
C LEU A 142 -8.59 -9.05 1.11
N TYR A 143 -7.35 -9.55 1.08
CA TYR A 143 -6.81 -10.26 -0.09
C TYR A 143 -7.65 -11.48 -0.41
N ARG A 144 -8.04 -12.28 0.59
CA ARG A 144 -8.93 -13.43 0.40
C ARG A 144 -10.26 -12.98 -0.18
N ASP A 145 -10.86 -11.92 0.32
CA ASP A 145 -12.16 -11.45 -0.15
C ASP A 145 -12.08 -10.91 -1.59
N VAL A 146 -11.00 -10.22 -1.96
CA VAL A 146 -10.71 -9.78 -3.33
C VAL A 146 -10.52 -10.96 -4.30
N LEU A 147 -10.16 -12.16 -3.84
CA LEU A 147 -10.16 -13.35 -4.70
C LEU A 147 -11.57 -13.71 -5.18
N TYR A 148 -12.59 -13.44 -4.37
CA TYR A 148 -13.96 -13.87 -4.61
C TYR A 148 -14.87 -12.81 -5.26
N VAL A 149 -14.41 -11.55 -5.35
CA VAL A 149 -15.14 -10.53 -6.12
C VAL A 149 -14.99 -10.74 -7.64
N SER A 150 -15.87 -10.12 -8.42
CA SER A 150 -15.85 -10.24 -9.88
C SER A 150 -14.59 -9.63 -10.48
N THR A 151 -14.24 -10.07 -11.70
CA THR A 151 -13.09 -9.50 -12.42
C THR A 151 -13.24 -8.01 -12.70
N ASP A 152 -14.46 -7.50 -12.90
CA ASP A 152 -14.72 -6.08 -13.05
C ASP A 152 -14.43 -5.28 -11.77
N VAL A 153 -14.79 -5.84 -10.61
CA VAL A 153 -14.46 -5.22 -9.32
C VAL A 153 -12.94 -5.20 -9.13
N ARG A 154 -12.25 -6.31 -9.42
CA ARG A 154 -10.78 -6.35 -9.37
C ARG A 154 -10.13 -5.31 -10.28
N ARG A 155 -10.63 -5.15 -11.51
CA ARG A 155 -10.15 -4.11 -12.43
C ARG A 155 -10.33 -2.70 -11.85
N LYS A 156 -11.49 -2.40 -11.27
CA LYS A 156 -11.74 -1.11 -10.61
C LYS A 156 -10.81 -0.87 -9.42
N ILE A 157 -10.50 -1.92 -8.65
CA ILE A 157 -9.53 -1.83 -7.56
C ILE A 157 -8.14 -1.50 -8.11
N CYS A 158 -7.70 -2.13 -9.20
CA CYS A 158 -6.43 -1.77 -9.85
C CYS A 158 -6.42 -0.32 -10.33
N GLU A 159 -7.47 0.12 -11.03
CA GLU A 159 -7.59 1.50 -11.53
C GLU A 159 -7.54 2.52 -10.37
N TYR A 160 -8.22 2.23 -9.27
CA TYR A 160 -8.17 3.06 -8.07
C TYR A 160 -6.77 3.11 -7.46
N ILE A 161 -6.14 1.95 -7.26
CA ILE A 161 -4.76 1.86 -6.75
C ILE A 161 -3.81 2.67 -7.62
N ASP A 162 -3.89 2.56 -8.95
CA ASP A 162 -3.02 3.30 -9.87
C ASP A 162 -3.18 4.82 -9.73
N SER A 163 -4.42 5.29 -9.54
CA SER A 163 -4.69 6.72 -9.34
C SER A 163 -4.14 7.26 -8.01
N GLU A 164 -4.06 6.42 -6.99
CA GLU A 164 -3.51 6.77 -5.68
C GLU A 164 -1.98 6.67 -5.66
N ILE A 165 -1.42 5.72 -6.40
CA ILE A 165 0.03 5.47 -6.48
C ILE A 165 0.77 6.57 -7.23
N ILE A 166 0.19 7.22 -8.24
CA ILE A 166 0.86 8.34 -8.94
C ILE A 166 1.26 9.43 -7.95
N ASN A 167 0.37 9.78 -7.01
CA ASN A 167 0.65 10.78 -5.98
C ASN A 167 1.69 10.29 -4.95
N VAL A 168 1.68 8.98 -4.65
CA VAL A 168 2.63 8.36 -3.73
C VAL A 168 4.02 8.28 -4.35
N MET A 169 4.16 7.82 -5.59
CA MET A 169 5.43 7.72 -6.33
C MET A 169 6.06 9.10 -6.55
N GLU A 170 5.30 10.14 -6.89
CA GLU A 170 5.85 11.50 -6.99
C GLU A 170 6.39 12.01 -5.64
N SER A 171 5.74 11.67 -4.53
CA SER A 171 6.21 12.01 -3.18
C SER A 171 7.43 11.18 -2.75
N LEU A 172 7.48 9.91 -3.17
CA LEU A 172 8.58 8.98 -2.87
C LEU A 172 9.81 9.30 -3.71
N ASP A 173 9.67 9.64 -4.98
CA ASP A 173 10.80 9.99 -5.84
C ASP A 173 11.53 11.25 -5.30
N ALA A 174 10.84 12.12 -4.56
CA ALA A 174 11.51 13.24 -3.89
C ALA A 174 12.35 12.81 -2.67
N ASP A 175 11.83 11.92 -1.81
CA ASP A 175 12.47 11.54 -0.54
C ASP A 175 13.42 10.32 -0.68
N PHE A 176 13.12 9.40 -1.59
CA PHE A 176 13.83 8.14 -1.82
C PHE A 176 15.14 8.36 -2.59
N TYR A 177 15.16 9.29 -3.54
CA TYR A 177 16.38 9.69 -4.25
C TYR A 177 17.38 10.48 -3.38
N ASP A 178 16.96 10.95 -2.20
CA ASP A 178 17.83 11.55 -1.19
C ASP A 178 18.39 10.53 -0.19
N GLN A 179 17.73 9.36 -0.01
CA GLN A 179 18.14 8.32 0.94
C GLN A 179 18.88 7.11 0.34
N TYR A 180 18.81 6.87 -0.97
CA TYR A 180 19.53 5.73 -1.57
C TYR A 180 21.01 6.03 -1.78
N ASP A 181 21.87 5.46 -0.93
CA ASP A 181 23.33 5.50 -1.10
C ASP A 181 23.71 4.84 -2.43
N PHE A 182 24.28 5.62 -3.35
CA PHE A 182 24.78 5.20 -4.67
C PHE A 182 25.61 3.91 -4.60
N LYS A 183 26.37 3.70 -3.52
CA LYS A 183 27.18 2.49 -3.31
C LYS A 183 26.33 1.22 -3.19
N ARG A 184 25.13 1.33 -2.64
CA ARG A 184 24.19 0.21 -2.49
C ARG A 184 23.53 -0.13 -3.82
N LEU A 185 23.10 0.88 -4.58
CA LEU A 185 22.54 0.70 -5.93
C LEU A 185 23.52 -0.04 -6.84
N VAL A 186 24.79 0.40 -6.86
CA VAL A 186 25.87 -0.27 -7.63
C VAL A 186 26.08 -1.72 -7.18
N LYS A 187 25.93 -2.03 -5.90
CA LYS A 187 26.06 -3.39 -5.36
C LYS A 187 24.91 -4.30 -5.80
N ASP A 188 23.69 -3.76 -5.90
CA ASP A 188 22.51 -4.52 -6.27
C ASP A 188 22.47 -4.74 -7.80
N ILE A 189 22.81 -3.74 -8.61
CA ILE A 189 22.99 -3.86 -10.07
C ILE A 189 23.94 -5.01 -10.46
N LYS A 190 25.00 -5.24 -9.66
CA LYS A 190 25.97 -6.34 -9.88
C LYS A 190 25.40 -7.74 -9.68
N LYS A 191 24.27 -7.88 -8.99
CA LYS A 191 23.72 -9.18 -8.58
C LYS A 191 22.53 -9.64 -9.41
N GLU A 192 21.88 -8.70 -10.10
CA GLU A 192 20.64 -8.96 -10.81
C GLU A 192 20.90 -9.31 -12.28
N GLU A 193 19.94 -10.00 -12.90
CA GLU A 193 19.95 -10.28 -14.33
C GLU A 193 19.47 -9.07 -15.15
N TRP A 194 20.09 -8.86 -16.31
CA TRP A 194 19.85 -7.72 -17.19
C TRP A 194 19.04 -8.17 -18.39
N VAL A 195 17.97 -7.44 -18.72
CA VAL A 195 17.07 -7.76 -19.83
C VAL A 195 17.05 -6.60 -20.82
N TYR A 196 17.35 -6.87 -22.09
CA TYR A 196 17.24 -5.87 -23.14
C TYR A 196 15.77 -5.67 -23.56
N SER A 197 15.32 -4.42 -23.59
CA SER A 197 14.00 -4.02 -24.08
C SER A 197 14.10 -3.46 -25.49
N GLU A 198 13.62 -4.21 -26.48
CA GLU A 198 13.55 -3.69 -27.86
C GLU A 198 12.64 -2.47 -27.98
N LYS A 199 11.57 -2.42 -27.17
CA LYS A 199 10.60 -1.31 -27.17
C LYS A 199 11.25 0.01 -26.72
N GLU A 200 12.13 -0.06 -25.71
CA GLU A 200 12.77 1.11 -25.11
C GLU A 200 14.21 1.33 -25.64
N LYS A 201 14.71 0.41 -26.47
CA LYS A 201 16.09 0.38 -26.98
C LYS A 201 17.14 0.53 -25.87
N SER A 202 16.90 -0.11 -24.74
CA SER A 202 17.70 0.01 -23.52
C SER A 202 17.71 -1.29 -22.73
N TYR A 203 18.69 -1.46 -21.84
CA TYR A 203 18.67 -2.56 -20.88
C TYR A 203 17.85 -2.15 -19.65
N MET A 204 17.21 -3.14 -19.05
CA MET A 204 16.43 -2.99 -17.83
C MET A 204 16.87 -4.04 -16.81
N ILE A 205 16.89 -3.67 -15.53
CA ILE A 205 17.16 -4.54 -14.39
C ILE A 205 15.95 -4.45 -13.49
N ILE A 206 15.54 -5.60 -12.95
CA ILE A 206 14.56 -5.68 -11.88
C ILE A 206 15.34 -5.65 -10.57
N ILE A 207 15.40 -4.49 -9.92
CA ILE A 207 15.96 -4.42 -8.57
C ILE A 207 14.81 -4.75 -7.62
N ASN A 208 14.88 -5.86 -6.88
CA ASN A 208 13.81 -6.36 -5.99
C ASN A 208 13.32 -5.35 -4.92
N HIS A 209 13.98 -4.21 -4.77
CA HIS A 209 13.57 -3.11 -3.88
C HIS A 209 12.81 -1.98 -4.58
N PHE A 210 12.75 -1.97 -5.91
CA PHE A 210 12.03 -1.00 -6.73
C PHE A 210 10.88 -1.69 -7.44
N PHE A 211 9.66 -1.27 -7.15
CA PHE A 211 8.44 -1.80 -7.77
C PHE A 211 8.24 -1.23 -9.18
N GLY A 212 9.19 -1.50 -10.07
CA GLY A 212 9.20 -1.11 -11.47
C GLY A 212 10.56 -1.37 -12.12
N TYR A 213 10.58 -1.54 -13.43
CA TYR A 213 11.84 -1.49 -14.17
C TYR A 213 12.39 -0.08 -14.04
N ILE A 214 13.63 0.06 -13.57
CA ILE A 214 14.36 1.31 -13.77
C ILE A 214 14.97 1.20 -15.16
N PRO A 215 14.51 1.98 -16.16
CA PRO A 215 15.19 2.02 -17.44
C PRO A 215 16.54 2.73 -17.24
N PHE A 216 17.59 2.13 -17.76
CA PHE A 216 18.89 2.78 -17.84
C PHE A 216 19.46 2.55 -19.23
N HIS A 217 20.11 3.57 -19.77
CA HIS A 217 20.90 3.42 -20.97
C HIS A 217 22.25 2.82 -20.59
N VAL A 218 22.65 1.82 -21.34
CA VAL A 218 23.92 1.13 -21.15
C VAL A 218 24.73 1.34 -22.40
N ASP A 219 25.87 2.00 -22.26
CA ASP A 219 26.87 2.05 -23.31
C ASP A 219 28.06 1.18 -22.92
N VAL A 220 28.62 0.47 -23.90
CA VAL A 220 29.88 -0.26 -23.74
C VAL A 220 30.97 0.59 -24.40
N LEU A 221 31.95 1.01 -23.61
CA LEU A 221 33.09 1.79 -24.09
C LEU A 221 34.09 0.88 -24.82
N GLU A 222 35.01 1.50 -25.58
CA GLU A 222 36.03 0.80 -26.38
C GLU A 222 36.95 -0.10 -25.54
N ASP A 223 37.08 0.17 -24.24
CA ASP A 223 37.86 -0.63 -23.30
C ASP A 223 37.05 -1.74 -22.61
N ASN A 224 35.84 -2.05 -23.12
CA ASN A 224 34.84 -2.95 -22.55
C ASN A 224 34.26 -2.53 -21.19
N SER A 225 34.52 -1.31 -20.72
CA SER A 225 33.81 -0.80 -19.55
C SER A 225 32.37 -0.41 -19.89
N ILE A 226 31.46 -0.57 -18.92
CA ILE A 226 30.03 -0.31 -19.11
C ILE A 226 29.66 1.02 -18.45
N VAL A 227 29.06 1.95 -19.19
CA VAL A 227 28.46 3.17 -18.64
C VAL A 227 26.97 2.95 -18.47
N ILE A 228 26.48 3.10 -17.23
CA ILE A 228 25.05 3.08 -16.92
C ILE A 228 24.59 4.52 -16.75
N VAL A 229 23.79 5.01 -17.69
CA VAL A 229 23.12 6.29 -17.62
C VAL A 229 21.68 6.06 -17.17
N GLY A 230 21.41 6.31 -15.89
CA GLY A 230 20.04 6.44 -15.38
C GLY A 230 19.57 7.89 -15.48
N GLU A 231 18.28 8.12 -15.72
CA GLU A 231 17.67 9.44 -15.50
C GLU A 231 17.25 9.56 -14.02
N LYS A 232 17.75 10.58 -13.30
CA LYS A 232 17.06 11.10 -12.10
C LYS A 232 16.19 12.26 -12.56
N ARG A 233 14.87 12.07 -12.53
CA ARG A 233 13.91 13.14 -12.81
C ARG A 233 13.56 13.82 -11.49
N TYR A 234 13.99 15.06 -11.32
CA TYR A 234 13.62 15.90 -10.17
C TYR A 234 13.12 17.24 -10.66
N LYS A 235 11.82 17.55 -10.50
CA LYS A 235 11.22 18.86 -10.83
C LYS A 235 11.74 19.45 -12.16
N ASP A 236 11.58 18.71 -13.26
CA ASP A 236 12.02 19.08 -14.62
C ASP A 236 13.53 19.26 -14.83
N LYS A 237 14.37 18.77 -13.92
CA LYS A 237 15.82 18.63 -14.12
C LYS A 237 16.19 17.17 -14.36
N VAL A 238 16.91 16.94 -15.44
CA VAL A 238 17.58 15.67 -15.76
C VAL A 238 19.03 15.78 -15.31
N GLU A 239 19.42 15.01 -14.30
CA GLU A 239 20.84 14.82 -13.98
C GLU A 239 21.33 13.53 -14.66
N ILE A 240 22.39 13.68 -15.46
CA ILE A 240 23.07 12.58 -16.16
C ILE A 240 24.15 12.04 -15.21
N PHE A 241 24.01 10.80 -14.75
CA PHE A 241 25.07 10.12 -13.99
C PHE A 241 26.06 9.52 -14.97
N ALA A 242 27.31 9.96 -14.92
CA ALA A 242 28.37 9.45 -15.77
C ALA A 242 29.47 8.78 -14.93
N ASN A 243 29.92 7.61 -15.41
CA ASN A 243 31.10 6.84 -15.04
C ASN A 243 30.99 5.92 -13.81
N VAL A 244 30.64 4.67 -14.07
CA VAL A 244 31.09 3.54 -13.25
C VAL A 244 31.73 2.52 -14.18
N ALA A 245 33.06 2.49 -14.30
CA ALA A 245 33.74 1.45 -15.05
C ALA A 245 33.59 0.10 -14.34
N PHE A 246 33.15 -0.94 -15.06
CA PHE A 246 33.09 -2.32 -14.57
C PHE A 246 33.96 -3.24 -15.43
N ASP A 247 34.74 -4.11 -14.80
CA ASP A 247 35.24 -5.35 -15.42
C ASP A 247 34.12 -6.40 -15.33
N CYS A 248 33.32 -6.54 -16.38
CA CYS A 248 32.33 -7.62 -16.49
C CYS A 248 32.74 -8.58 -17.61
N LYS A 249 33.00 -9.84 -17.26
CA LYS A 249 33.01 -10.93 -18.26
C LYS A 249 31.59 -11.14 -18.75
N VAL A 250 31.22 -10.49 -19.84
CA VAL A 250 29.98 -10.77 -20.55
C VAL A 250 30.11 -12.13 -21.23
N LEU A 251 29.32 -13.11 -20.78
CA LEU A 251 29.09 -14.33 -21.54
C LEU A 251 28.16 -13.97 -22.70
N ILE A 252 28.75 -13.73 -23.87
CA ILE A 252 28.04 -13.60 -25.13
C ILE A 252 27.74 -15.03 -25.60
N SER A 253 26.46 -15.40 -25.72
CA SER A 253 26.03 -16.50 -26.59
C SER A 253 25.69 -15.97 -27.96
#